data_AF-Q11AE4-F1
#
_entry.id   AF-Q11AE4-F1
#
_cell.length_a   1.000
_cell.length_b   1.000
_cell.length_c   1.000
_cell.angle_alpha   90.00
_cell.angle_beta   90.00
_cell.angle_gamma   90.00
#
_symmetry.space_group_name_H-M   'P 1'
#
loop_
_entity.id
_entity.type
_entity.pdbx_description
1 polymer ?
#
loop_
_entity_poly.entity_id
_entity_poly.type
_entity_poly.pdbx_seq_one_letter_code
_entity_poly.pdbx_strand_id
1 'polypeptide(L)'
;MVVGLIQTICPRDPWSRYQQVIVKIYHAVKSGKSSRVHVRPVAGQQFPPTMDVECSRSLRKLYPVGTKFRIYAKETNREGGKPFLYSHFDWPFEVVE
;
A
#
# COMPACT_ATOMS: atom_id res chain seq x y z
N MET A 1 -16.34 -16.72 -39.10
CA MET A 1 -17.17 -16.25 -37.97
C MET A 1 -16.63 -16.87 -36.69
N VAL A 2 -15.72 -16.19 -35.99
CA VAL A 2 -15.33 -16.59 -34.63
C VAL A 2 -16.03 -15.62 -33.68
N VAL A 3 -17.04 -16.15 -33.02
CA VAL A 3 -17.69 -15.54 -31.86
C VAL A 3 -16.70 -15.57 -30.70
N GLY A 4 -16.07 -14.43 -30.42
CA GLY A 4 -15.07 -14.29 -29.37
C GLY A 4 -15.55 -13.34 -28.28
N LEU A 5 -16.37 -13.89 -27.38
CA LEU A 5 -16.62 -13.45 -26.00
C LEU A 5 -16.52 -11.94 -25.71
N ILE A 6 -17.70 -11.33 -25.58
CA ILE A 6 -17.95 -10.22 -24.66
C ILE A 6 -17.32 -10.51 -23.28
N GLN A 7 -16.10 -10.04 -23.04
CA GLN A 7 -15.56 -10.03 -21.68
C GLN A 7 -16.25 -8.91 -20.91
N THR A 8 -17.35 -9.30 -20.27
CA THR A 8 -17.91 -8.74 -19.05
C THR A 8 -16.96 -7.78 -18.35
N ILE A 9 -17.41 -6.54 -18.20
CA ILE A 9 -16.90 -5.46 -17.34
C ILE A 9 -16.86 -5.82 -15.83
N CYS A 10 -16.54 -7.06 -15.49
CA CYS A 10 -16.07 -7.40 -14.15
C CYS A 10 -14.62 -6.88 -14.06
N PRO A 11 -14.27 -6.00 -13.11
CA PRO A 11 -12.87 -5.75 -12.83
C PRO A 11 -12.28 -7.10 -12.39
N ARG A 12 -11.49 -7.72 -13.27
CA ARG A 12 -10.80 -9.00 -13.05
C ARG A 12 -9.86 -8.97 -11.85
N ASP A 13 -9.55 -7.75 -11.41
CA ASP A 13 -8.54 -7.43 -10.45
C ASP A 13 -9.16 -6.72 -9.23
N PRO A 14 -9.12 -7.33 -8.04
CA PRO A 14 -9.68 -6.71 -6.82
C PRO A 14 -9.01 -5.39 -6.44
N TRP A 15 -7.78 -5.13 -6.92
CA TRP A 15 -7.03 -3.89 -6.70
C TRP A 15 -7.48 -2.72 -7.59
N SER A 16 -8.35 -2.93 -8.59
CA SER A 16 -8.81 -1.86 -9.50
C SER A 16 -9.54 -0.71 -8.77
N ARG A 17 -10.16 -0.99 -7.62
CA ARG A 17 -10.85 0.02 -6.79
C ARG A 17 -9.93 0.77 -5.82
N TYR A 18 -8.64 0.43 -5.82
CA TYR A 18 -7.64 0.99 -4.93
C TYR A 18 -6.79 2.01 -5.68
N GLN A 19 -6.27 2.98 -4.95
CA GLN A 19 -5.47 4.05 -5.54
C GLN A 19 -3.99 3.66 -5.47
N GLN A 20 -3.25 4.02 -6.52
CA GLN A 20 -1.81 3.82 -6.51
C GLN A 20 -1.13 4.90 -5.67
N VAL A 21 -0.35 4.48 -4.70
CA VAL A 21 0.39 5.37 -3.79
C VAL A 21 1.83 4.91 -3.72
N ILE A 22 2.74 5.87 -3.84
CA ILE A 22 4.16 5.66 -3.62
C ILE A 22 4.43 5.75 -2.12
N VAL A 23 4.91 4.66 -1.54
CA VAL A 23 5.23 4.58 -0.13
C VAL A 23 6.72 4.32 0.03
N LYS A 24 7.29 4.77 1.14
CA LYS A 24 8.69 4.49 1.47
C LYS A 24 8.81 3.79 2.82
N ILE A 25 9.77 2.89 2.91
CA ILE A 25 10.14 2.24 4.16
C ILE A 25 10.92 3.26 5.01
N TYR A 26 10.57 3.38 6.28
CA TYR A 26 11.28 4.18 7.26
C TYR A 26 11.48 3.40 8.56
N HIS A 27 12.59 3.67 9.23
CA HIS A 27 12.85 3.14 10.57
C HIS A 27 12.23 4.09 11.60
N ALA A 28 11.39 3.56 12.47
CA ALA A 28 10.86 4.29 13.61
C ALA A 28 10.56 3.34 14.75
N VAL A 29 10.84 3.78 15.98
CA VAL A 29 10.48 3.05 17.20
C VAL A 29 9.24 3.72 17.76
N LYS A 30 8.09 3.04 17.69
CA LYS A 30 6.82 3.52 18.25
C LYS A 30 6.52 2.77 19.54
N SER A 31 6.21 3.49 20.62
CA SER A 31 5.78 2.89 21.88
C SER A 31 4.55 1.99 21.64
N GLY A 32 4.59 0.76 22.17
CA GLY A 32 3.53 -0.24 21.96
C GLY A 32 3.57 -1.01 20.64
N LYS A 33 4.55 -0.78 19.75
CA LYS A 33 4.75 -1.59 18.54
C LYS A 33 6.10 -2.32 18.59
N SER A 34 6.08 -3.65 18.47
CA SER A 34 7.29 -4.47 18.42
C SER A 34 8.10 -4.26 17.13
N SER A 35 7.45 -3.81 16.06
CA SER A 35 8.07 -3.56 14.77
C SER A 35 8.83 -2.23 14.77
N ARG A 36 10.10 -2.25 14.35
CA ARG A 36 10.92 -1.03 14.16
C ARG A 36 10.87 -0.47 12.73
N VAL A 37 10.31 -1.25 11.81
CA VAL A 37 10.23 -0.90 10.38
C VAL A 37 8.79 -0.59 10.01
N HIS A 38 8.59 0.62 9.51
CA HIS A 38 7.29 1.16 9.14
C HIS A 38 7.30 1.65 7.70
N VAL A 39 6.10 1.84 7.17
CA VAL A 39 5.90 2.33 5.81
C VAL A 39 5.01 3.57 5.90
N ARG A 40 5.36 4.59 5.13
CA ARG A 40 4.63 5.85 5.04
C ARG A 40 4.53 6.33 3.60
N PRO A 41 3.54 7.16 3.26
CA PRO A 41 3.49 7.81 1.96
C PRO A 41 4.70 8.73 1.76
N VAL A 42 5.15 8.86 0.52
CA VAL A 42 6.11 9.91 0.15
C VAL A 42 5.37 11.26 0.14
N ALA A 43 6.03 12.30 0.67
CA ALA A 43 5.49 13.66 0.68
C ALA A 43 5.24 14.18 -0.76
N GLY A 44 4.21 15.00 -0.94
CA GLY A 44 3.83 15.51 -2.27
C GLY A 44 2.82 14.64 -3.02
N GLN A 45 2.26 13.63 -2.36
CA GLN A 45 1.15 12.82 -2.88
C GLN A 45 -0.17 13.18 -2.20
N GLN A 46 -1.23 12.46 -2.58
CA GLN A 46 -2.58 12.63 -2.05
C GLN A 46 -2.69 12.37 -0.54
N PHE A 47 -1.75 11.62 0.05
CA PHE A 47 -1.78 11.26 1.46
C PHE A 47 -0.59 11.87 2.22
N PRO A 48 -0.80 12.32 3.47
CA PRO A 48 0.26 12.95 4.26
C PRO A 48 1.32 11.91 4.68
N PRO A 49 2.61 12.28 4.74
CA PRO A 49 3.70 11.37 5.13
C PRO A 49 3.69 11.01 6.62
N THR A 50 2.78 11.61 7.39
CA THR A 50 2.50 11.30 8.80
C THR A 50 1.54 10.12 8.97
N MET A 51 0.87 9.70 7.89
CA MET A 51 -0.08 8.59 7.88
C MET A 51 0.64 7.25 7.94
N ASP A 52 0.12 6.32 8.75
CA ASP A 52 0.60 4.95 8.78
C ASP A 52 0.05 4.18 7.57
N VAL A 53 0.92 3.39 6.93
CA VAL A 53 0.54 2.45 5.88
C VAL A 53 0.64 1.05 6.44
N GLU A 54 -0.42 0.27 6.31
CA GLU A 54 -0.44 -1.17 6.52
C GLU A 54 -0.15 -1.88 5.19
N CYS A 55 0.88 -2.71 5.18
CA CYS A 55 1.34 -3.44 4.01
C CYS A 55 1.95 -4.78 4.43
N SER A 56 2.30 -5.62 3.45
CA SER A 56 2.94 -6.91 3.69
C SER A 56 4.16 -6.81 4.62
N ARG A 57 4.17 -7.64 5.66
CA ARG A 57 5.29 -7.77 6.60
C ARG A 57 6.56 -8.25 5.89
N SER A 58 6.42 -9.08 4.85
CA SER A 58 7.54 -9.61 4.07
C SER A 58 8.25 -8.49 3.32
N LEU A 59 7.51 -7.56 2.71
CA LEU A 59 8.07 -6.41 1.99
C LEU A 59 8.97 -5.55 2.89
N ARG A 60 8.56 -5.32 4.15
CA ARG A 60 9.35 -4.57 5.14
C ARG A 60 10.63 -5.27 5.58
N LYS A 61 10.69 -6.60 5.45
CA LYS A 61 11.86 -7.40 5.83
C LYS A 61 12.81 -7.64 4.67
N LEU A 62 12.27 -7.72 3.45
CA LEU A 62 13.02 -8.02 2.23
C LEU A 62 13.82 -6.80 1.72
N TYR A 63 13.29 -5.60 1.90
CA TYR A 63 13.88 -4.38 1.35
C TYR A 63 14.45 -3.46 2.43
N PRO A 64 15.56 -2.75 2.15
CA PRO A 64 16.16 -1.82 3.09
C PRO A 64 15.29 -0.58 3.31
N VAL A 65 15.58 0.11 4.41
CA VAL A 65 14.95 1.38 4.74
C VAL A 65 15.31 2.44 3.69
N GLY A 66 14.32 3.19 3.20
CA GLY A 66 14.51 4.22 2.17
C GLY A 66 13.98 3.82 0.79
N THR A 67 13.81 2.53 0.51
CA THR A 67 13.22 2.06 -0.76
C THR A 67 11.78 2.56 -0.90
N LYS A 68 11.42 3.02 -2.12
CA LYS A 68 10.06 3.43 -2.45
C LYS A 68 9.36 2.32 -3.23
N PHE A 69 8.06 2.18 -2.99
CA PHE A 69 7.21 1.18 -3.62
C PHE A 69 5.94 1.86 -4.07
N ARG A 70 5.53 1.61 -5.30
CA ARG A 70 4.20 1.93 -5.78
C ARG A 70 3.29 0.75 -5.45
N ILE A 71 2.34 0.98 -4.56
CA ILE A 71 1.39 -0.02 -4.09
C ILE A 71 -0.04 0.44 -4.35
N TYR A 72 -0.97 -0.50 -4.45
CA TYR A 72 -2.39 -0.21 -4.39
C TYR A 72 -2.83 -0.12 -2.94
N ALA A 73 -3.35 1.03 -2.52
CA ALA A 73 -3.83 1.26 -1.17
C ALA A 73 -5.17 2.01 -1.18
N LYS A 74 -5.94 1.83 -0.11
CA LYS A 74 -7.12 2.66 0.16
C LYS A 74 -6.97 3.30 1.52
N GLU A 75 -7.52 4.48 1.66
CA GLU A 75 -7.71 5.08 2.98
C GLU A 75 -8.80 4.32 3.71
N THR A 76 -8.52 3.97 4.96
CA THR A 76 -9.47 3.35 5.86
C THR A 76 -9.21 3.82 7.29
N ASN A 77 -10.22 3.72 8.12
CA ASN A 77 -10.14 4.03 9.55
C ASN A 77 -10.75 2.87 10.33
N ARG A 78 -10.25 2.65 11.55
CA ARG A 78 -10.81 1.66 12.46
C ARG A 78 -11.73 2.39 13.43
N GLU A 79 -13.05 2.29 13.26
CA GLU A 79 -14.10 2.80 14.18
C GLU A 79 -13.66 4.00 15.05
N GLY A 80 -13.43 5.16 14.43
CA GLY A 80 -13.07 6.40 15.15
C GLY A 80 -11.57 6.60 15.45
N GLY A 81 -10.71 5.67 15.05
CA GLY A 81 -9.26 5.81 15.11
C GLY A 81 -8.66 6.69 14.01
N LYS A 82 -7.33 6.89 14.09
CA LYS A 82 -6.58 7.63 13.06
C LYS A 82 -6.73 6.94 11.69
N PRO A 83 -6.96 7.70 10.61
CA PRO A 83 -7.02 7.13 9.28
C PRO A 83 -5.64 6.59 8.89
N PHE A 84 -5.63 5.43 8.22
CA PHE A 84 -4.44 4.74 7.75
C PHE A 84 -4.67 4.20 6.34
N LEU A 85 -3.58 3.99 5.60
CA LEU A 85 -3.65 3.37 4.29
C LEU A 85 -3.56 1.85 4.44
N TYR A 86 -4.51 1.14 3.86
CA TYR A 86 -4.50 -0.32 3.82
C TYR A 86 -4.18 -0.82 2.42
N SER A 87 -3.20 -1.71 2.33
CA SER A 87 -2.84 -2.45 1.13
C SER A 87 -2.80 -3.95 1.44
N HIS A 88 -3.45 -4.74 0.59
CA HIS A 88 -3.47 -6.19 0.77
C HIS A 88 -2.08 -6.77 0.49
N PHE A 89 -1.67 -7.75 1.30
CA PHE A 89 -0.30 -8.31 1.25
C PHE A 89 0.03 -9.04 -0.06
N ASP A 90 -0.99 -9.53 -0.75
CA ASP A 90 -0.90 -10.32 -2.00
C ASP A 90 -0.93 -9.45 -3.26
N TRP A 91 -1.17 -8.14 -3.12
CA TRP A 91 -1.31 -7.29 -4.30
C TRP A 91 0.03 -6.98 -4.97
N PRO A 92 -0.01 -6.80 -6.31
CA PRO A 92 1.17 -6.41 -7.05
C PRO A 92 1.68 -5.05 -6.55
N PHE A 93 3.00 -4.96 -6.43
CA PHE A 93 3.70 -3.74 -6.11
C PHE A 93 4.87 -3.56 -7.07
N GLU A 94 5.23 -2.31 -7.32
CA GLU A 94 6.36 -1.93 -8.16
C GLU A 94 7.39 -1.18 -7.30
N VAL A 95 8.67 -1.50 -7.45
CA VAL A 95 9.75 -0.80 -6.75
C VAL A 95 10.14 0.42 -7.56
N VAL A 96 10.15 1.59 -6.93
CA VAL A 96 10.53 2.86 -7.56
C VAL A 96 11.80 3.35 -6.86
N GLU A 97 12.88 3.54 -7.61
CA GLU A 97 14.15 4.07 -7.07
C GLU A 97 14.07 5.61 -6.86
#